data_AF-A0A7L7Z1Q0-F1
#
_entry.id   AF-A0A7L7Z1Q0-F1
#
_cell.length_a   1.000
_cell.length_b   1.000
_cell.length_c   1.000
_cell.angle_alpha   90.00
_cell.angle_beta   90.00
_cell.angle_gamma   90.00
#
_symmetry.space_group_name_H-M   'P 1'
#
loop_
_entity.id
_entity.type
_entity.pdbx_description
1 polymer ?
#
loop_
_entity_poly.entity_id
_entity_poly.type
_entity_poly.pdbx_seq_one_letter_code
_entity_poly.pdbx_strand_id
1 'polypeptide(L)'
;MSRTTERRGISRVNVLIGTVFALSALVLLVAGHADRAISMAVITVIFLIQAVVAAQPGVSDETRVNGLEYRDERDRQLAQRGFAAVGVAALLLSCGTFLVRTLMGDVDWWIAGQMLVLVAVWGIANRVAVRRS
;
A
#
# COMPACT_ATOMS: atom_id res chain seq x y z
N MET A 1 14.10 16.79 -24.73
CA MET A 1 12.72 16.50 -24.29
C MET A 1 12.52 14.99 -24.27
N SER A 2 12.79 14.33 -23.13
CA SER A 2 12.46 12.91 -22.98
C SER A 2 10.95 12.80 -22.92
N ARG A 3 10.35 12.02 -23.83
CA ARG A 3 8.92 11.74 -23.83
C ARG A 3 8.57 11.13 -22.48
N THR A 4 7.93 11.90 -21.60
CA THR A 4 7.19 11.38 -20.46
C THR A 4 6.09 10.52 -21.05
N THR A 5 6.32 9.21 -21.10
CA THR A 5 5.24 8.24 -21.30
C THR A 5 4.30 8.42 -20.12
N GLU A 6 3.31 9.28 -20.31
CA GLU A 6 2.23 9.52 -19.36
C GLU A 6 1.53 8.18 -19.13
N ARG A 7 1.91 7.49 -18.05
CA ARG A 7 1.25 6.25 -17.63
C ARG A 7 -0.20 6.60 -17.33
N ARG A 8 -1.12 6.15 -18.19
CA ARG A 8 -2.54 6.16 -17.91
C ARG A 8 -2.87 4.91 -17.09
N GLY A 9 -3.08 5.10 -15.79
CA GLY A 9 -3.48 4.05 -14.85
C GLY A 9 -2.46 3.79 -13.75
N ILE A 10 -2.90 3.01 -12.75
CA ILE A 10 -2.12 2.64 -11.56
C ILE A 10 -0.93 1.74 -11.90
N SER A 11 0.11 1.78 -11.06
CA SER A 11 1.35 1.04 -11.23
C SER A 11 1.11 -0.46 -11.21
N ARG A 12 1.98 -1.23 -11.89
CA ARG A 12 1.90 -2.70 -11.86
C ARG A 12 2.05 -3.25 -10.44
N VAL A 13 2.80 -2.55 -9.59
CA VAL A 13 2.97 -2.89 -8.18
C VAL A 13 1.65 -2.73 -7.43
N ASN A 14 0.95 -1.61 -7.60
CA ASN A 14 -0.36 -1.41 -6.99
C ASN A 14 -1.40 -2.40 -7.49
N VAL A 15 -1.41 -2.72 -8.79
CA VAL A 15 -2.27 -3.79 -9.34
C VAL A 15 -1.99 -5.12 -8.66
N LEU A 16 -0.72 -5.50 -8.52
CA LEU A 16 -0.32 -6.75 -7.87
C LEU A 16 -0.77 -6.80 -6.40
N ILE A 17 -0.48 -5.74 -5.62
CA ILE A 17 -0.86 -5.66 -4.20
C ILE A 17 -2.39 -5.72 -4.05
N GLY A 18 -3.12 -4.94 -4.85
CA GLY A 18 -4.58 -4.95 -4.84
C GLY A 18 -5.16 -6.31 -5.19
N THR A 19 -4.56 -7.02 -6.15
CA THR A 19 -4.96 -8.39 -6.50
C THR A 19 -4.75 -9.36 -5.34
N VAL A 20 -3.61 -9.26 -4.64
CA VAL A 20 -3.32 -10.09 -3.47
C VAL A 20 -4.35 -9.85 -2.35
N PHE A 21 -4.69 -8.59 -2.05
CA PHE A 21 -5.70 -8.30 -1.03
C PHE A 21 -7.09 -8.77 -1.44
N ALA A 22 -7.49 -8.59 -2.70
CA ALA A 22 -8.76 -9.07 -3.22
C ALA A 22 -8.86 -10.61 -3.15
N LEU A 23 -7.81 -11.32 -3.55
CA LEU A 23 -7.74 -12.79 -3.44
C LEU A 23 -7.79 -13.24 -1.98
N SER A 24 -7.12 -12.52 -1.07
CA SER A 24 -7.15 -12.84 0.36
C SER A 24 -8.56 -12.69 0.94
N ALA A 25 -9.30 -11.64 0.56
CA ALA A 25 -10.70 -11.47 0.95
C ALA A 25 -11.58 -12.61 0.41
N LEU A 26 -11.37 -13.03 -0.84
CA LEU A 26 -12.10 -14.15 -1.44
C LEU A 26 -11.82 -15.47 -0.70
N VAL A 27 -10.55 -15.76 -0.38
CA VAL A 27 -10.16 -16.96 0.38
C VAL A 27 -10.83 -16.98 1.75
N LEU A 28 -10.84 -15.84 2.47
CA LEU A 28 -11.52 -15.72 3.77
C LEU A 28 -13.02 -15.97 3.65
N LEU A 29 -13.66 -15.45 2.59
CA LEU A 29 -15.09 -15.64 2.35
C LEU A 29 -15.41 -17.12 2.11
N VAL A 30 -14.63 -17.80 1.24
CA VAL A 30 -14.79 -19.24 0.96
C VAL A 30 -14.54 -20.10 2.20
N ALA A 31 -13.63 -19.67 3.08
CA ALA A 31 -13.36 -20.32 4.36
C ALA A 31 -14.45 -20.10 5.43
N GLY A 32 -15.53 -19.37 5.12
CA GLY A 32 -16.64 -19.10 6.05
C GLY A 32 -16.41 -17.94 7.01
N HIS A 33 -15.36 -17.15 6.82
CA HIS A 33 -15.00 -16.00 7.64
C HIS A 33 -15.51 -14.68 7.04
N ALA A 34 -16.83 -14.53 6.94
CA ALA A 34 -17.46 -13.40 6.22
C ALA A 34 -17.13 -12.03 6.83
N ASP A 35 -17.09 -11.90 8.15
CA ASP A 35 -16.71 -10.69 8.89
C ASP A 35 -15.29 -10.20 8.52
N ARG A 36 -14.34 -11.14 8.48
CA ARG A 36 -12.93 -10.88 8.15
C ARG A 36 -12.76 -10.61 6.65
N ALA A 37 -13.50 -11.32 5.80
CA ALA A 37 -13.53 -11.06 4.37
C ALA A 37 -14.01 -9.64 4.06
N ILE A 38 -15.06 -9.15 4.74
CA ILE A 38 -15.55 -7.77 4.61
C ILE A 38 -14.45 -6.78 5.00
N SER A 39 -13.77 -7.01 6.13
CA SER A 39 -12.70 -6.12 6.58
C SER A 39 -11.54 -6.05 5.57
N MET A 40 -11.14 -7.21 5.01
CA MET A 40 -10.11 -7.27 3.98
C MET A 40 -10.55 -6.61 2.67
N ALA A 41 -11.82 -6.77 2.28
CA ALA A 41 -12.39 -6.08 1.12
C ALA A 41 -12.36 -4.55 1.31
N VAL A 42 -12.72 -4.05 2.49
CA VAL A 42 -12.63 -2.62 2.82
C VAL A 42 -11.20 -2.11 2.72
N ILE A 43 -10.22 -2.83 3.27
CA ILE A 43 -8.79 -2.48 3.16
C ILE A 43 -8.35 -2.43 1.69
N THR A 44 -8.78 -3.41 0.89
CA THR A 44 -8.50 -3.48 -0.56
C THR A 44 -9.04 -2.24 -1.27
N VAL A 45 -10.29 -1.86 -0.99
CA VAL A 45 -10.93 -0.68 -1.60
C VAL A 45 -10.20 0.61 -1.21
N ILE A 46 -9.88 0.79 0.08
CA ILE A 46 -9.12 1.96 0.55
C ILE A 46 -7.77 2.05 -0.17
N PHE A 47 -7.04 0.93 -0.27
CA PHE A 47 -5.76 0.87 -0.98
C PHE A 47 -5.90 1.25 -2.46
N LEU A 48 -6.90 0.70 -3.16
CA LEU A 48 -7.13 1.00 -4.58
C LEU A 48 -7.53 2.46 -4.81
N ILE A 49 -8.36 3.05 -3.94
CA ILE A 49 -8.70 4.48 -4.00
C ILE A 49 -7.41 5.31 -3.87
N GLN A 50 -6.56 5.00 -2.90
CA GLN A 50 -5.29 5.71 -2.71
C GLN A 50 -4.38 5.59 -3.92
N ALA A 51 -4.28 4.40 -4.52
CA ALA A 51 -3.50 4.19 -5.75
C ALA A 51 -4.06 5.01 -6.93
N VAL A 52 -5.38 5.04 -7.10
CA VAL A 52 -6.03 5.82 -8.17
C VAL A 52 -5.81 7.32 -7.96
N VAL A 53 -5.96 7.82 -6.74
CA VAL A 53 -5.68 9.23 -6.41
C VAL A 53 -4.22 9.57 -6.69
N ALA A 54 -3.27 8.73 -6.27
CA ALA A 54 -1.84 8.94 -6.52
C ALA A 54 -1.48 8.89 -8.02
N ALA A 55 -2.27 8.18 -8.84
CA ALA A 55 -2.10 8.11 -10.28
C ALA A 55 -2.65 9.33 -11.04
N GLN A 56 -3.35 10.26 -10.39
CA GLN A 56 -3.88 11.43 -11.08
C GLN A 56 -2.76 12.40 -11.54
N PRO A 57 -2.94 13.12 -12.65
CA PRO A 57 -2.06 14.22 -13.02
C PRO A 57 -2.10 15.35 -11.97
N GLY A 58 -0.96 15.96 -11.66
CA GLY A 58 -0.92 17.16 -10.79
C GLY A 58 -0.93 16.91 -9.28
N VAL A 59 -0.93 15.66 -8.82
CA VAL A 59 -0.74 15.36 -7.38
C VAL A 59 0.72 15.58 -6.96
N SER A 60 0.92 15.95 -5.68
CA SER A 60 2.25 16.23 -5.12
C SER A 60 3.17 15.01 -5.17
N ASP A 61 4.48 15.26 -5.21
CA ASP A 61 5.51 14.22 -5.17
C ASP A 61 5.37 13.33 -3.91
N GLU A 62 4.97 13.91 -2.77
CA GLU A 62 4.66 13.19 -1.53
C GLU A 62 3.53 12.16 -1.73
N THR A 63 2.42 12.58 -2.34
CA THR A 63 1.27 11.70 -2.62
C THR A 63 1.65 10.60 -3.61
N ARG A 64 2.44 10.91 -4.65
CA ARG A 64 2.92 9.89 -5.61
C ARG A 64 3.83 8.87 -4.95
N VAL A 65 4.79 9.32 -4.14
CA VAL A 65 5.76 8.43 -3.48
C VAL A 65 5.07 7.53 -2.46
N ASN A 66 4.15 8.08 -1.65
CA ASN A 66 3.33 7.31 -0.71
C ASN A 66 2.38 6.35 -1.44
N GLY A 67 1.87 6.72 -2.60
CA GLY A 67 1.01 5.88 -3.43
C GLY A 67 1.75 4.88 -4.31
N LEU A 68 3.07 4.75 -4.21
CA LEU A 68 3.91 3.87 -5.06
C LEU A 68 3.73 4.12 -6.57
N GLU A 69 3.47 5.37 -6.95
CA GLU A 69 3.15 5.76 -8.32
C GLU A 69 4.26 6.64 -8.90
N TYR A 70 5.46 6.08 -8.99
CA TYR A 70 6.65 6.78 -9.46
C TYR A 70 6.56 7.08 -10.97
N ARG A 71 6.60 8.36 -11.34
CA ARG A 71 6.56 8.79 -12.75
C ARG A 71 7.95 8.97 -13.34
N ASP A 72 8.83 9.60 -12.58
CA ASP A 72 10.17 9.98 -13.03
C ASP A 72 11.27 9.40 -12.14
N GLU A 73 12.51 9.49 -12.60
CA GLU A 73 13.67 8.98 -11.86
C GLU A 73 13.87 9.70 -10.51
N ARG A 74 13.44 10.97 -10.42
CA ARG A 74 13.43 11.73 -9.16
C ARG A 74 12.53 11.06 -8.11
N ASP A 75 11.35 10.58 -8.50
CA ASP A 75 10.42 9.89 -7.61
C ASP A 75 11.02 8.58 -7.11
N ARG A 76 11.75 7.88 -7.98
CA ARG A 76 12.47 6.65 -7.61
C ARG A 76 13.61 6.91 -6.64
N GLN A 77 14.38 7.98 -6.84
CA GLN A 77 15.43 8.38 -5.90
C GLN A 77 14.84 8.83 -4.56
N LEU A 78 13.74 9.58 -4.58
CA LEU A 78 12.98 9.94 -3.38
C LEU A 78 12.47 8.70 -2.64
N ALA A 79 11.93 7.72 -3.36
CA ALA A 79 11.47 6.45 -2.82
C ALA A 79 12.61 5.63 -2.18
N GLN A 80 13.78 5.60 -2.82
CA GLN A 80 14.97 4.94 -2.29
C GLN A 80 15.50 5.63 -1.03
N ARG A 81 15.46 6.97 -0.98
CA ARG A 81 15.89 7.76 0.19
C ARG A 81 14.87 7.76 1.33
N GLY A 82 13.58 7.60 1.02
CA GLY A 82 12.45 7.68 1.98
C GLY A 82 12.05 6.37 2.65
N PHE A 83 12.72 5.23 2.36
CA PHE A 83 12.32 3.89 2.80
C PHE A 83 10.98 3.39 2.21
N ALA A 84 10.57 3.90 1.04
CA ALA A 84 9.28 3.55 0.44
C ALA A 84 9.08 2.04 0.27
N ALA A 85 10.11 1.35 -0.27
CA ALA A 85 10.09 -0.10 -0.48
C ALA A 85 10.06 -0.91 0.83
N VAL A 86 10.73 -0.42 1.88
CA VAL A 86 10.80 -1.10 3.18
C VAL A 86 9.45 -1.00 3.90
N GLY A 87 8.80 0.17 3.85
CA GLY A 87 7.45 0.34 4.39
C GLY A 87 6.44 -0.60 3.73
N VAL A 88 6.51 -0.76 2.41
CA VAL A 88 5.65 -1.71 1.67
C VAL A 88 5.94 -3.16 2.06
N ALA A 89 7.22 -3.55 2.11
CA ALA A 89 7.59 -4.89 2.52
C ALA A 89 7.09 -5.21 3.94
N ALA A 90 7.26 -4.27 4.87
CA ALA A 90 6.76 -4.41 6.24
C ALA A 90 5.22 -4.45 6.29
N LEU A 91 4.52 -3.67 5.46
CA LEU A 91 3.06 -3.76 5.35
C LEU A 91 2.60 -5.12 4.83
N LEU A 92 3.24 -5.65 3.80
CA LEU A 92 2.93 -6.97 3.25
C LEU A 92 3.19 -8.08 4.27
N LEU A 93 4.31 -8.03 4.99
CA LEU A 93 4.63 -9.00 6.05
C LEU A 93 3.63 -8.94 7.20
N SER A 94 3.28 -7.74 7.69
CA SER A 94 2.29 -7.59 8.76
C SER A 94 0.89 -8.01 8.31
N CYS A 95 0.50 -7.69 7.07
CA CYS A 95 -0.79 -8.11 6.51
C CYS A 95 -0.85 -9.63 6.33
N GLY A 96 0.23 -10.25 5.84
CA GLY A 96 0.36 -11.71 5.77
C GLY A 96 0.29 -12.38 7.15
N THR A 97 0.97 -11.81 8.15
CA THR A 97 0.92 -12.32 9.54
C THR A 97 -0.49 -12.20 10.13
N PHE A 98 -1.16 -11.08 9.89
CA PHE A 98 -2.55 -10.88 10.30
C PHE A 98 -3.48 -11.91 9.64
N LEU A 99 -3.33 -12.16 8.33
CA LEU A 99 -4.08 -13.18 7.60
C LEU A 99 -3.88 -14.57 8.18
N VAL A 100 -2.63 -14.98 8.43
CA VAL A 100 -2.32 -16.29 9.00
C VAL A 100 -2.94 -16.45 10.39
N ARG A 101 -2.77 -15.47 11.29
CA ARG A 101 -3.36 -15.53 12.63
C ARG A 101 -4.88 -15.54 12.60
N THR A 102 -5.46 -14.73 11.71
CA THR A 102 -6.90 -14.71 11.48
C THR A 102 -7.39 -16.08 11.06
N LEU A 103 -6.75 -16.74 10.09
CA LEU A 103 -7.10 -18.10 9.67
C LEU A 103 -6.96 -19.14 10.80
N MET A 104 -6.06 -18.91 11.76
CA MET A 104 -5.93 -19.74 12.96
C MET A 104 -7.00 -19.46 14.03
N GLY A 105 -7.88 -18.49 13.80
CA GLY A 105 -8.97 -18.13 14.71
C GLY A 105 -8.66 -16.94 15.62
N ASP A 106 -7.42 -16.46 15.66
CA ASP A 106 -6.99 -15.36 16.53
C ASP A 106 -6.95 -14.02 15.80
N VAL A 107 -7.76 -13.06 16.24
CA VAL A 107 -7.67 -11.67 15.77
C VAL A 107 -6.70 -10.93 16.67
N ASP A 108 -5.48 -10.76 16.20
CA ASP A 108 -4.46 -10.05 16.95
C ASP A 108 -4.54 -8.54 16.71
N TRP A 109 -5.28 -7.86 17.58
CA TRP A 109 -5.39 -6.40 17.61
C TRP A 109 -4.04 -5.70 17.80
N TRP A 110 -3.05 -6.36 18.41
CA TRP A 110 -1.71 -5.81 18.54
C TRP A 110 -1.02 -5.69 17.18
N ILE A 111 -1.16 -6.70 16.32
CA ILE A 111 -0.62 -6.66 14.95
C ILE A 111 -1.32 -5.58 14.12
N ALA A 112 -2.64 -5.44 14.27
CA ALA A 112 -3.39 -4.36 13.63
C ALA A 112 -2.87 -2.97 14.08
N GLY A 113 -2.63 -2.80 15.38
CA GLY A 113 -2.03 -1.57 15.92
C GLY A 113 -0.62 -1.32 15.37
N GLN A 114 0.23 -2.35 15.30
CA GLN A 114 1.56 -2.25 14.69
C GLN A 114 1.50 -1.84 13.22
N MET A 115 0.55 -2.37 12.44
CA MET A 115 0.32 -1.96 11.06
C MET A 115 -0.01 -0.46 10.97
N LEU A 116 -0.91 0.05 11.81
CA LEU A 116 -1.29 1.47 11.79
C LEU A 116 -0.11 2.38 12.13
N VAL A 117 0.66 2.04 13.16
CA VAL A 117 1.87 2.80 13.54
C VAL A 117 2.89 2.78 12.40
N LEU A 118 3.09 1.62 11.76
CA LEU A 118 4.00 1.49 10.63
C LEU A 118 3.56 2.35 9.44
N VAL A 119 2.26 2.36 9.08
CA VAL A 119 1.72 3.25 8.03
C VAL A 119 2.01 4.72 8.36
N ALA A 120 1.77 5.14 9.60
CA ALA A 120 1.96 6.52 10.01
C ALA A 120 3.44 6.93 9.95
N VAL A 121 4.34 6.14 10.54
CA VAL A 121 5.78 6.40 10.53
C VAL A 121 6.34 6.42 9.11
N TRP A 122 5.88 5.49 8.27
CA TRP A 122 6.26 5.42 6.86
C TRP A 122 5.86 6.68 6.07
N GLY A 123 4.61 7.12 6.20
CA GLY A 123 4.13 8.35 5.56
C GLY A 123 4.92 9.59 6.02
N ILE A 124 5.24 9.68 7.32
CA ILE A 124 6.07 10.76 7.87
C ILE A 124 7.49 10.72 7.29
N ALA A 125 8.12 9.54 7.24
CA ALA A 125 9.47 9.38 6.71
C ALA A 125 9.55 9.84 5.25
N ASN A 126 8.60 9.43 4.41
CA ASN A 126 8.53 9.86 3.01
C ASN A 126 8.31 11.38 2.90
N ARG A 127 7.42 11.96 3.71
CA ARG A 127 7.20 13.42 3.74
C ARG A 127 8.46 14.19 4.10
N VAL A 128 9.20 13.73 5.10
CA VAL A 128 10.47 14.36 5.50
C VAL A 128 11.51 14.23 4.39
N ALA A 129 11.59 13.07 3.74
CA ALA A 129 12.51 12.85 2.62
C ALA A 129 12.23 13.79 1.44
N VAL A 130 10.95 13.94 1.06
CA VAL A 130 10.52 14.84 -0.03
C VAL A 130 10.80 16.31 0.30
N ARG A 131 10.62 16.73 1.55
CA ARG A 131 10.88 18.13 1.96
C ARG A 131 12.36 18.49 2.01
N ARG A 132 13.27 17.51 2.11
CA ARG A 132 14.72 17.71 2.26
C ARG A 132 15.49 17.58 0.93
N SER A 133 14.81 17.28 -0.16
CA SER A 133 15.38 16.99 -1.49
C SER A 133 15.08 18.08 -2.51
#